data_AF-A0A1H6XWQ0-F1
#
_entry.id   AF-A0A1H6XWQ0-F1
#
_cell.length_a   1.000
_cell.length_b   1.000
_cell.length_c   1.000
_cell.angle_alpha   90.00
_cell.angle_beta   90.00
_cell.angle_gamma   90.00
#
_symmetry.space_group_name_H-M   'P 1'
#
loop_
_entity.id
_entity.type
_entity.pdbx_description
1 polymer ?
#
loop_
_entity_poly.entity_id
_entity_poly.type
_entity_poly.pdbx_seq_one_letter_code
_entity_poly.pdbx_strand_id
1 'polypeptide(L)'
;MADAFLFVYGTLRVGFDGPMARRLRDEACHFGAARVRGSLYRVDHYPGFVPGGADWVAGDLFALGDAEATLAWLDEYEECSPTFPVPQEYRRDRLIVETVDGPVQAWAYIYEHSVDGLERIDGGDFLAAG
;
A
#
# COMPACT_ATOMS: atom_id res chain seq x y z
N MET A 1 13.85 17.16 -4.94
CA MET A 1 13.69 16.14 -3.88
C MET A 1 12.28 15.62 -4.00
N ALA A 2 12.04 14.33 -3.77
CA ALA A 2 10.65 13.86 -3.75
C ALA A 2 9.96 14.45 -2.53
N ASP A 3 8.81 15.09 -2.73
CA ASP A 3 8.08 15.76 -1.67
C ASP A 3 7.11 14.81 -0.93
N ALA A 4 6.94 13.59 -1.44
CA ALA A 4 6.18 12.53 -0.80
C ALA A 4 6.66 11.12 -1.19
N PHE A 5 6.43 10.18 -0.29
CA PHE A 5 6.61 8.75 -0.53
C PHE A 5 5.27 8.01 -0.45
N LEU A 6 5.16 6.92 -1.20
CA LEU A 6 4.04 5.98 -1.18
C LEU A 6 4.58 4.58 -0.88
N PHE A 7 4.04 3.95 0.16
CA PHE A 7 4.28 2.56 0.49
C PHE A 7 3.17 1.69 -0.08
N VAL A 8 3.54 0.68 -0.87
CA VAL A 8 2.62 -0.29 -1.46
C VAL A 8 2.99 -1.70 -1.04
N TYR A 9 2.00 -2.51 -0.67
CA TYR A 9 2.20 -3.86 -0.10
C TYR A 9 1.50 -4.97 -0.93
N GLY A 10 0.85 -4.61 -2.04
CA GLY A 10 0.02 -5.52 -2.83
C GLY A 10 0.20 -5.38 -4.34
N THR A 11 -0.91 -5.24 -5.05
CA THR A 11 -1.00 -5.26 -6.53
C THR A 11 -0.29 -4.10 -7.23
N LEU A 12 0.10 -3.05 -6.50
CA LEU A 12 0.88 -1.91 -7.01
C LEU A 12 2.40 -2.09 -6.89
N ARG A 13 2.87 -3.21 -6.29
CA ARG A 13 4.31 -3.50 -6.13
C ARG A 13 5.00 -3.76 -7.47
N VAL A 14 6.34 -3.63 -7.49
CA VAL A 14 7.16 -3.82 -8.71
C VAL A 14 6.99 -5.20 -9.34
N GLY A 15 6.66 -6.23 -8.55
CA GLY A 15 6.41 -7.60 -9.03
C GLY A 15 5.05 -7.84 -9.70
N PHE A 16 4.15 -6.85 -9.69
CA PHE A 16 2.85 -6.97 -10.36
C PHE A 16 2.86 -6.30 -11.74
N ASP A 17 2.28 -6.99 -12.72
CA ASP A 17 2.22 -6.51 -14.11
C ASP A 17 0.84 -5.94 -14.51
N GLY A 18 0.09 -5.46 -13.52
CA GLY A 18 -1.20 -4.80 -13.74
C GLY A 18 -1.06 -3.39 -14.34
N PRO A 19 -2.09 -2.87 -15.04
CA PRO A 19 -2.05 -1.56 -15.67
C PRO A 19 -1.77 -0.42 -14.68
N MET A 20 -2.32 -0.51 -13.46
CA MET A 20 -2.10 0.52 -12.43
C MET A 20 -0.68 0.45 -11.83
N ALA A 21 -0.13 -0.75 -11.65
CA ALA A 21 1.26 -0.91 -11.23
C ALA A 21 2.24 -0.34 -12.27
N ARG A 22 1.97 -0.54 -13.57
CA ARG A 22 2.74 0.07 -14.66
C ARG A 22 2.65 1.59 -14.62
N ARG A 23 1.43 2.13 -14.53
CA ARG A 23 1.21 3.58 -14.40
C ARG A 23 1.99 4.19 -13.23
N LEU A 24 1.93 3.57 -12.06
CA LEU A 24 2.68 4.05 -10.88
C LEU A 24 4.19 4.03 -11.14
N ARG A 25 4.73 3.01 -11.80
CA ARG A 25 6.16 2.94 -12.15
C ARG A 25 6.58 3.99 -13.18
N ASP A 26 5.67 4.43 -14.04
CA ASP A 26 5.96 5.47 -15.03
C ASP A 26 5.92 6.88 -14.41
N GLU A 27 5.11 7.08 -13.36
CA GLU A 27 4.90 8.36 -12.68
C GLU A 27 5.76 8.56 -11.42
N ALA A 28 6.27 7.47 -10.84
CA ALA A 28 7.04 7.48 -9.59
C ALA A 28 8.33 6.67 -9.68
N CYS A 29 9.34 7.06 -8.90
CA CYS A 29 10.60 6.34 -8.82
C CYS A 29 10.55 5.29 -7.71
N HIS A 30 10.84 4.02 -8.04
CA HIS A 30 11.03 3.00 -7.01
C HIS A 30 12.24 3.36 -6.14
N PHE A 31 11.99 3.60 -4.86
CA PHE A 31 13.01 3.99 -3.89
C PHE A 31 13.67 2.76 -3.26
N GLY A 32 12.91 1.68 -3.05
CA GLY A 32 13.43 0.41 -2.56
C GLY A 32 12.40 -0.38 -1.77
N ALA A 33 12.84 -1.51 -1.21
CA ALA A 33 12.02 -2.33 -0.33
C ALA A 33 11.81 -1.62 1.04
N ALA A 34 10.62 -1.78 1.60
CA ALA A 34 10.27 -1.27 2.92
C ALA A 34 9.36 -2.24 3.67
N ARG A 35 9.18 -2.02 4.97
CA ARG A 35 8.23 -2.78 5.78
C ARG A 35 7.54 -1.93 6.83
N VAL A 36 6.37 -2.36 7.28
CA VAL A 36 5.61 -1.67 8.33
C VAL A 36 5.02 -2.67 9.32
N ARG A 37 4.76 -2.22 10.55
CA ARG A 37 4.10 -3.04 11.57
C ARG A 37 2.61 -3.18 11.27
N GLY A 38 2.17 -4.43 11.11
CA GLY A 38 0.78 -4.74 10.78
C GLY A 38 0.59 -6.20 10.46
N SER A 39 -0.65 -6.54 10.12
CA SER A 39 -1.04 -7.81 9.54
C SER A 39 -1.58 -7.60 8.14
N LEU A 40 -1.36 -8.59 7.29
CA LEU A 40 -1.87 -8.62 5.93
C LEU A 40 -2.91 -9.73 5.80
N TYR A 41 -4.03 -9.42 5.17
CA TYR A 41 -5.14 -10.34 4.97
C TYR A 41 -5.45 -10.46 3.48
N ARG A 42 -5.90 -11.63 3.05
CA ARG A 42 -6.42 -11.84 1.70
C ARG A 42 -7.91 -11.48 1.69
N VAL A 43 -8.23 -10.34 1.09
CA VAL A 43 -9.61 -9.87 0.94
C VAL A 43 -10.26 -10.61 -0.23
N ASP A 44 -9.57 -10.63 -1.38
CA ASP A 44 -9.91 -11.41 -2.57
C ASP A 44 -8.61 -11.62 -3.37
N HIS A 45 -8.59 -11.29 -4.66
CA HIS A 45 -7.40 -11.20 -5.51
C HIS A 45 -6.45 -10.06 -5.12
N TYR A 46 -6.76 -9.29 -4.08
CA TYR A 46 -5.96 -8.21 -3.53
C TYR A 46 -5.84 -8.32 -1.99
N PRO A 47 -4.78 -7.73 -1.40
CA PRO A 47 -4.55 -7.79 0.03
C PRO A 47 -5.10 -6.57 0.78
N GLY A 48 -5.56 -6.79 2.02
CA GLY A 48 -5.92 -5.75 2.98
C GLY A 48 -4.87 -5.63 4.08
N PHE A 49 -4.36 -4.42 4.30
CA PHE A 49 -3.39 -4.12 5.36
C PHE A 49 -4.07 -3.53 6.59
N VAL A 50 -3.79 -4.10 7.77
CA VAL A 50 -4.22 -3.59 9.06
C VAL A 50 -3.00 -3.22 9.91
N PRO A 51 -2.81 -1.94 10.28
CA PRO A 51 -1.65 -1.49 11.03
C PRO A 51 -1.65 -1.99 12.49
N GLY A 52 -0.45 -2.14 13.06
CA GLY A 52 -0.23 -2.47 14.46
C GLY A 52 0.25 -3.91 14.71
N GLY A 53 0.22 -4.35 15.97
CA GLY A 53 0.71 -5.67 16.35
C GLY A 53 2.23 -5.82 16.25
N ALA A 54 2.69 -7.08 16.31
CA ALA A 54 4.10 -7.45 16.40
C ALA A 54 4.66 -8.05 15.10
N ASP A 55 3.85 -8.17 14.07
CA ASP A 55 4.26 -8.72 12.77
C ASP A 55 4.80 -7.62 11.85
N TRP A 56 5.35 -8.04 10.72
CA TRP A 56 5.85 -7.15 9.67
C TRP A 56 5.11 -7.43 8.38
N VAL A 57 4.77 -6.36 7.66
CA VAL A 57 4.26 -6.41 6.30
C VAL A 57 5.31 -5.86 5.35
N ALA A 58 5.69 -6.64 4.35
CA ALA A 58 6.67 -6.28 3.34
C ALA A 58 6.00 -5.52 2.18
N GLY A 59 6.72 -4.55 1.64
CA GLY A 59 6.25 -3.76 0.50
C GLY A 59 7.38 -3.03 -0.20
N ASP A 60 6.98 -2.15 -1.12
CA ASP A 60 7.85 -1.31 -1.90
C ASP A 60 7.54 0.16 -1.60
N LEU A 61 8.59 0.96 -1.54
CA LEU A 61 8.51 2.41 -1.36
C LEU A 61 8.76 3.10 -2.69
N PHE A 62 7.87 4.01 -3.05
CA PHE A 62 7.97 4.86 -4.23
C PHE A 62 8.12 6.31 -3.84
N ALA A 63 9.06 7.00 -4.46
CA ALA A 63 9.21 8.44 -4.41
C ALA A 63 8.30 9.07 -5.48
N LEU A 64 7.31 9.85 -5.06
CA LEU A 64 6.33 10.44 -5.97
C LEU A 64 6.90 11.71 -6.62
N GLY A 65 6.79 11.81 -7.95
CA GLY A 65 7.16 13.01 -8.69
C GLY A 65 6.14 14.12 -8.51
N ASP A 66 4.88 13.83 -8.84
CA ASP A 66 3.71 14.68 -8.54
C ASP A 66 2.79 13.92 -7.58
N ALA A 67 2.95 14.20 -6.29
CA ALA A 67 2.23 13.51 -5.24
C ALA A 67 0.72 13.75 -5.33
N GLU A 68 0.28 14.96 -5.67
CA GLU A 68 -1.14 15.30 -5.74
C GLU A 68 -1.81 14.54 -6.90
N ALA A 69 -1.22 14.60 -8.09
CA ALA A 69 -1.75 13.91 -9.26
C ALA A 69 -1.75 12.38 -9.09
N THR A 70 -0.66 11.82 -8.55
CA THR A 70 -0.53 10.37 -8.36
C THR A 70 -1.54 9.85 -7.32
N LEU A 71 -1.62 10.54 -6.18
CA LEU A 71 -2.50 10.11 -5.11
C LEU A 71 -3.99 10.31 -5.46
N ALA A 72 -4.34 11.30 -6.29
CA ALA A 72 -5.72 11.51 -6.72
C ALA A 72 -6.28 10.32 -7.52
N TRP A 73 -5.52 9.77 -8.48
CA TRP A 73 -6.00 8.62 -9.23
C TRP A 73 -5.94 7.32 -8.41
N LEU A 74 -4.99 7.21 -7.47
CA LEU A 74 -4.96 6.08 -6.55
C LEU A 74 -6.16 6.08 -5.60
N ASP A 75 -6.60 7.25 -5.11
CA ASP A 75 -7.81 7.35 -4.29
C ASP A 75 -9.07 6.90 -5.04
N GLU A 76 -9.15 7.19 -6.35
CA GLU A 76 -10.23 6.70 -7.21
C GLU A 76 -10.11 5.19 -7.47
N TYR A 77 -8.89 4.68 -7.65
CA TYR A 77 -8.64 3.26 -7.88
C TYR A 77 -8.92 2.38 -6.65
N GLU A 78 -8.55 2.86 -5.47
CA GLU A 78 -8.77 2.17 -4.17
C GLU A 78 -10.16 2.49 -3.59
N GLU A 79 -11.03 3.13 -4.37
CA GLU A 79 -12.42 3.48 -4.02
C GLU A 79 -12.55 4.27 -2.70
N CYS A 80 -11.53 5.07 -2.35
CA CYS A 80 -11.48 5.85 -1.11
C CYS A 80 -11.59 7.37 -1.33
N SER A 81 -11.94 7.81 -2.53
CA SER A 81 -12.20 9.23 -2.80
C SER A 81 -13.58 9.66 -2.27
N PRO A 82 -13.83 10.97 -2.07
CA PRO A 82 -15.11 11.47 -1.54
C PRO A 82 -16.35 11.14 -2.38
N THR A 83 -16.18 10.63 -3.60
CA THR A 83 -17.28 10.25 -4.51
C THR A 83 -17.83 8.85 -4.18
N PHE A 84 -17.10 8.05 -3.41
CA PHE A 84 -17.49 6.69 -3.04
C PHE A 84 -18.32 6.65 -1.75
N PRO A 85 -19.26 5.69 -1.62
CA PRO A 85 -20.09 5.55 -0.43
C PRO A 85 -19.27 5.13 0.80
N VAL A 86 -19.70 5.59 1.98
CA VAL A 86 -19.12 5.23 3.28
C VAL A 86 -19.86 4.00 3.84
N PRO A 87 -19.17 3.03 4.49
CA PRO A 87 -17.73 2.99 4.74
C PRO A 87 -16.92 2.55 3.52
N GLN A 88 -15.91 3.35 3.19
CA GLN A 88 -14.92 3.01 2.16
C GLN A 88 -14.14 1.77 2.59
N GLU A 89 -13.74 0.94 1.64
CA GLU A 89 -12.97 -0.28 1.92
C GLU A 89 -11.55 0.07 2.41
N TYR A 90 -10.96 1.09 1.79
CA TYR A 90 -9.67 1.64 2.18
C TYR A 90 -9.78 3.07 2.69
N ARG A 91 -8.81 3.47 3.52
CA ARG A 91 -8.47 4.89 3.74
C ARG A 91 -7.02 5.16 3.38
N ARG A 92 -6.74 6.32 2.83
CA ARG A 92 -5.37 6.80 2.68
C ARG A 92 -4.89 7.47 3.98
N ASP A 93 -3.78 7.00 4.54
CA ASP A 93 -3.16 7.60 5.72
C ASP A 93 -1.63 7.56 5.66
N ARG A 94 -0.96 8.29 6.54
CA ARG A 94 0.50 8.31 6.66
C ARG A 94 0.97 7.33 7.72
N LEU A 95 1.92 6.48 7.33
CA LEU A 95 2.61 5.54 8.23
C LEU A 95 4.09 5.90 8.31
N ILE A 96 4.75 5.43 9.37
CA ILE A 96 6.20 5.30 9.39
C ILE A 96 6.54 3.90 8.90
N VAL A 97 7.31 3.81 7.82
CA VAL A 97 7.81 2.56 7.26
C VAL A 97 9.30 2.44 7.48
N GLU A 98 9.78 1.23 7.75
CA GLU A 98 11.19 0.92 7.94
C GLU A 98 11.83 0.59 6.60
N THR A 99 12.90 1.30 6.26
CA THR A 99 13.76 1.03 5.09
C THR A 99 15.16 0.63 5.55
N VAL A 100 16.03 0.24 4.62
CA VAL A 100 17.45 -0.05 4.92
C VAL A 100 18.21 1.19 5.41
N ASP A 101 17.78 2.38 4.98
CA ASP A 101 18.39 3.66 5.33
C ASP A 101 17.74 4.32 6.56
N GLY A 102 16.72 3.66 7.14
CA GLY A 102 15.99 4.12 8.32
C GLY A 102 14.49 4.36 8.09
N PRO A 103 13.78 4.86 9.10
CA PRO A 103 12.35 5.09 9.02
C PRO A 103 12.01 6.27 8.11
N VAL A 104 10.98 6.09 7.27
CA VAL A 104 10.46 7.10 6.34
C VAL A 104 8.96 7.26 6.55
N GLN A 105 8.45 8.49 6.51
CA GLN A 105 7.01 8.73 6.50
C GLN A 105 6.47 8.58 5.07
N ALA A 106 5.49 7.72 4.88
CA ALA A 106 4.90 7.43 3.57
C ALA A 106 3.39 7.36 3.63
N TRP A 107 2.73 7.73 2.54
CA TRP A 107 1.32 7.42 2.34
C TRP A 107 1.13 5.92 2.14
N ALA A 108 0.01 5.38 2.60
CA ALA A 108 -0.44 4.04 2.31
C ALA A 108 -1.97 3.97 2.33
N TYR A 109 -2.50 2.93 1.70
CA TYR A 109 -3.91 2.58 1.78
C TYR A 109 -4.09 1.56 2.91
N ILE A 110 -5.03 1.80 3.82
CA ILE A 110 -5.28 0.96 5.00
C ILE A 110 -6.69 0.37 4.85
N TYR A 111 -6.81 -0.94 5.04
CA TYR A 111 -8.10 -1.63 4.97
C TYR A 111 -8.94 -1.33 6.22
N GLU A 112 -10.19 -0.89 6.04
CA GLU A 112 -11.08 -0.43 7.11
C GLU A 112 -12.24 -1.39 7.40
N HIS A 113 -12.49 -2.39 6.56
CA HIS A 113 -13.58 -3.34 6.76
C HIS A 113 -13.20 -4.45 7.75
N SER A 114 -14.19 -5.25 8.15
CA SER A 114 -13.91 -6.38 9.05
C SER A 114 -12.98 -7.38 8.37
N VAL A 115 -12.06 -7.93 9.18
CA VAL A 115 -11.18 -9.04 8.79
C VAL A 115 -11.69 -10.39 9.27
N ASP A 116 -12.90 -10.43 9.86
CA ASP A 116 -13.50 -11.67 10.36
C ASP A 116 -13.69 -12.67 9.23
N GLY A 117 -13.06 -13.84 9.34
CA GLY A 117 -13.12 -14.90 8.34
C GLY A 117 -12.20 -14.71 7.13
N LEU A 118 -11.44 -13.61 7.06
CA LEU A 118 -10.40 -13.46 6.05
C LEU A 118 -9.17 -14.30 6.39
N GLU A 119 -8.53 -14.85 5.37
CA GLU A 119 -7.27 -15.55 5.56
C GLU A 119 -6.14 -14.55 5.81
N ARG A 120 -5.45 -14.69 6.94
CA ARG A 120 -4.23 -13.94 7.21
C ARG A 120 -3.10 -14.48 6.32
N ILE A 121 -2.40 -13.57 5.64
CA ILE A 121 -1.22 -13.90 4.86
C ILE A 121 -0.03 -13.98 5.82
N ASP A 122 0.30 -15.20 6.23
CA ASP A 122 1.44 -15.46 7.09
C ASP A 122 2.75 -15.02 6.42
N GLY A 123 3.64 -14.39 7.19
CA GLY A 123 4.88 -13.80 6.69
C GLY A 123 4.74 -12.38 6.12
N GLY A 124 3.51 -11.90 5.91
CA GLY A 124 3.22 -10.49 5.58
C GLY A 124 3.75 -10.02 4.22
N ASP A 125 4.02 -10.94 3.29
CA ASP A 125 4.44 -10.61 1.92
C ASP A 125 3.44 -11.19 0.92
N PHE A 126 2.64 -10.32 0.30
CA PHE A 126 1.65 -10.70 -0.70
C PHE A 126 2.25 -11.40 -1.92
N LEU A 127 3.45 -11.00 -2.35
CA LEU A 127 4.09 -11.58 -3.53
C LEU A 127 4.67 -12.97 -3.25
N ALA A 128 5.01 -13.26 -1.99
CA ALA A 128 5.50 -14.56 -1.57
C ALA A 128 4.37 -15.55 -1.23
N ALA A 129 3.13 -15.08 -1.15
CA ALA A 129 1.96 -15.85 -0.73
C ALA A 129 1.15 -16.45 -1.91
N GLY A 130 1.61 -16.27 -3.15
CA GLY A 130 0.99 -16.77 -4.38
C GLY A 130 1.62 -18.05 -4.91
#